data_AF-A0A7C6EJ56-F1
#
_entry.id   AF-A0A7C6EJ56-F1
#
_cell.length_a   1.000
_cell.length_b   1.000
_cell.length_c   1.000
_cell.angle_alpha   90.00
_cell.angle_beta   90.00
_cell.angle_gamma   90.00
#
_symmetry.space_group_name_H-M   'P 1'
#
loop_
_entity.id
_entity.type
_entity.pdbx_description
1 polymer ?
#
loop_
_entity_poly.entity_id
_entity_poly.type
_entity_poly.pdbx_seq_one_letter_code
_entity_poly.pdbx_strand_id
1 'polypeptide(L)'
;MHIYNVIKMLTLLIIIFILAINSDCSNPNDYRPKQDSLLPPPPPPHLLSPPDSFVHMPLGGNRLLIFWERIEGATIYEVNFVGEKFGEWTVEIDTNLLNQNWYDPYGKYNDKYVWKVRAYGPKWDYYTDWSEPRHFEVRDTFPAPRLLYPPNDTVLYFDSLPGIITLMWQEIPEARFYCLRVLYDSMPLFEHNVNQNYESVEIDSTGTYSWQVRAENPHWEFPTYWSFIFRFYVIKR
;
A
#
# COMPACT_ATOMS: atom_id res chain seq x y z
N MET A 1 -45.38 -18.44 -87.53
CA MET A 1 -43.94 -18.44 -87.15
C MET A 1 -43.48 -17.03 -86.70
N HIS A 2 -44.25 -16.30 -85.88
CA HIS A 2 -43.89 -14.95 -85.42
C HIS A 2 -43.85 -14.83 -83.88
N ILE A 3 -44.70 -15.58 -83.16
CA ILE A 3 -44.79 -15.53 -81.69
C ILE A 3 -43.53 -16.07 -80.99
N TYR A 4 -42.93 -17.15 -81.52
CA TYR A 4 -41.74 -17.76 -80.92
C TYR A 4 -40.52 -16.81 -80.89
N ASN A 5 -40.30 -16.05 -81.96
CA ASN A 5 -39.19 -15.09 -82.04
C ASN A 5 -39.40 -13.88 -81.13
N VAL A 6 -40.65 -13.46 -80.92
CA VAL A 6 -40.98 -12.37 -79.98
C VAL A 6 -40.75 -12.82 -78.53
N ILE A 7 -41.17 -14.03 -78.16
CA ILE A 7 -40.93 -14.59 -76.83
C ILE A 7 -39.42 -14.73 -76.57
N LYS A 8 -38.64 -15.19 -77.56
CA LYS A 8 -37.18 -15.36 -77.44
C LYS A 8 -36.44 -14.02 -77.30
N MET A 9 -36.92 -12.97 -77.97
CA MET A 9 -36.40 -11.60 -77.80
C MET A 9 -36.73 -11.04 -76.42
N LEU A 10 -37.97 -11.23 -75.94
CA LEU A 10 -38.38 -10.76 -74.62
C LEU A 10 -37.63 -11.46 -73.49
N THR A 11 -37.40 -12.76 -73.59
CA THR A 11 -36.61 -13.50 -72.58
C THR A 11 -35.15 -13.06 -72.58
N LEU A 12 -34.55 -12.81 -73.75
CA LEU A 12 -33.19 -12.28 -73.82
C LEU A 12 -33.09 -10.89 -73.19
N LEU A 13 -34.08 -10.02 -73.44
CA LEU A 13 -34.12 -8.66 -72.91
C LEU A 13 -34.33 -8.66 -71.39
N ILE A 14 -35.18 -9.55 -70.88
CA ILE A 14 -35.36 -9.75 -69.42
C ILE A 14 -34.08 -10.28 -68.78
N ILE A 15 -33.37 -11.23 -69.40
CA ILE A 15 -32.09 -11.74 -68.88
C ILE A 15 -31.03 -10.62 -68.84
N ILE A 16 -30.92 -9.83 -69.91
CA ILE A 16 -29.99 -8.69 -69.97
C ILE A 16 -30.36 -7.65 -68.90
N PHE A 17 -31.66 -7.39 -68.70
CA PHE A 17 -32.13 -6.47 -67.68
C PHE A 17 -31.81 -7.00 -66.27
N ILE A 18 -32.09 -8.27 -65.97
CA ILE A 18 -31.75 -8.88 -64.67
C ILE A 18 -30.24 -8.84 -64.41
N LEU A 19 -29.41 -9.06 -65.43
CA LEU A 19 -27.95 -8.95 -65.31
C LEU A 19 -27.47 -7.50 -65.11
N ALA A 20 -28.20 -6.51 -65.65
CA ALA A 20 -27.88 -5.09 -65.50
C ALA A 20 -28.37 -4.48 -64.16
N ILE A 21 -29.40 -5.04 -63.52
CA ILE A 21 -29.92 -4.57 -62.22
C ILE A 21 -29.23 -5.29 -61.03
N ASN A 22 -28.31 -6.23 -61.25
CA ASN A 22 -27.40 -6.72 -60.20
C ASN A 22 -26.33 -5.66 -59.89
N SER A 23 -26.78 -4.45 -59.57
CA SER A 23 -25.98 -3.32 -59.08
C SER A 23 -25.77 -3.40 -57.57
N ASP A 24 -25.92 -4.58 -56.97
CA ASP A 24 -25.58 -4.83 -55.57
C ASP A 24 -24.06 -4.99 -55.42
N CYS A 25 -23.31 -4.11 -56.11
CA CYS A 25 -21.92 -3.82 -55.80
C CYS A 25 -21.93 -3.14 -54.43
N SER A 26 -22.02 -3.95 -53.38
CA SER A 26 -21.73 -3.50 -52.01
C SER A 26 -20.44 -2.69 -52.07
N ASN A 27 -20.45 -1.50 -51.47
CA ASN A 27 -19.29 -0.63 -51.48
C ASN A 27 -18.12 -1.46 -50.95
N PRO A 28 -17.01 -1.63 -51.69
CA PRO A 28 -15.90 -2.47 -51.24
C PRO A 28 -15.30 -1.99 -49.90
N ASN A 29 -15.64 -0.77 -49.48
CA ASN A 29 -15.30 -0.23 -48.16
C ASN A 29 -16.22 -0.69 -47.02
N ASP A 30 -17.42 -1.23 -47.28
CA ASP A 30 -18.33 -1.78 -46.26
C ASP A 30 -17.76 -3.06 -45.61
N TYR A 31 -16.82 -3.72 -46.30
CA TYR A 31 -16.07 -4.87 -45.80
C TYR A 31 -14.72 -4.49 -45.18
N ARG A 32 -14.35 -3.21 -45.15
CA ARG A 32 -13.14 -2.82 -44.41
C ARG A 32 -13.42 -3.07 -42.93
N PRO A 33 -12.50 -3.77 -42.23
CA PRO A 33 -12.57 -3.84 -40.78
C PRO A 33 -12.71 -2.42 -40.24
N LYS A 34 -13.65 -2.20 -39.31
CA LYS A 34 -13.69 -0.93 -38.60
C LYS A 34 -12.30 -0.72 -38.01
N GLN A 35 -11.72 0.45 -38.29
CA GLN A 35 -10.40 0.78 -37.79
C GLN A 35 -10.42 0.63 -36.27
N ASP A 36 -9.48 -0.14 -35.74
CA ASP A 36 -9.39 -0.39 -34.31
C ASP A 36 -9.32 0.95 -33.58
N SER A 37 -10.34 1.24 -32.76
CA SER A 37 -10.46 2.50 -32.02
C SER A 37 -9.69 2.45 -30.70
N LEU A 38 -9.11 1.30 -30.38
CA LEU A 38 -8.33 1.12 -29.18
C LEU A 38 -6.98 1.82 -29.31
N LEU A 39 -6.53 2.39 -28.20
CA LEU A 39 -5.25 3.06 -28.08
C LEU A 39 -4.21 2.08 -27.53
N PRO A 40 -2.92 2.25 -27.85
CA PRO A 40 -1.89 1.55 -27.09
C PRO A 40 -1.97 1.94 -25.61
N PRO A 41 -1.70 1.01 -24.68
CA PRO A 41 -1.73 1.32 -23.25
C PRO A 41 -0.64 2.35 -22.88
N PRO A 42 -0.86 3.12 -21.80
CA PRO A 42 0.16 4.02 -21.25
C PRO A 42 1.33 3.24 -20.60
N PRO A 43 2.39 3.94 -20.12
CA PRO A 43 3.45 3.33 -19.33
C PRO A 43 2.92 2.57 -18.10
N PRO A 44 3.66 1.56 -17.59
CA PRO A 44 3.23 0.73 -16.48
C PRO A 44 3.09 1.51 -15.15
N PRO A 45 2.30 1.00 -14.18
CA PRO A 45 2.12 1.66 -12.89
C PRO A 45 3.43 1.84 -12.12
N HIS A 46 3.61 2.99 -11.47
CA HIS A 46 4.72 3.18 -10.53
C HIS A 46 4.32 2.71 -9.13
N LEU A 47 5.08 1.75 -8.59
CA LEU A 47 4.84 1.21 -7.26
C LEU A 47 5.20 2.27 -6.20
N LEU A 48 4.41 2.38 -5.14
CA LEU A 48 4.63 3.39 -4.09
C LEU A 48 4.93 2.73 -2.74
N SER A 49 4.05 1.84 -2.26
CA SER A 49 4.24 1.09 -1.01
C SER A 49 3.81 -0.37 -1.17
N PRO A 50 4.46 -1.33 -0.49
CA PRO A 50 5.59 -1.18 0.44
C PRO A 50 6.87 -0.64 -0.22
N PRO A 51 7.79 -0.05 0.58
CA PRO A 51 9.12 0.27 0.10
C PRO A 51 9.85 -1.00 -0.34
N ASP A 52 10.83 -0.84 -1.21
CA ASP A 52 11.66 -1.92 -1.75
C ASP A 52 12.67 -2.43 -0.69
N SER A 53 12.17 -3.05 0.39
CA SER A 53 12.94 -3.40 1.59
C SER A 53 12.19 -4.39 2.52
N PHE A 54 11.79 -3.97 3.72
CA PHE A 54 11.03 -4.76 4.69
C PHE A 54 9.91 -3.93 5.32
N VAL A 55 8.92 -4.63 5.88
CA VAL A 55 7.77 -4.05 6.57
C VAL A 55 7.59 -4.77 7.91
N HIS A 56 7.67 -4.04 9.01
CA HIS A 56 7.33 -4.58 10.32
C HIS A 56 5.82 -4.57 10.53
N MET A 57 5.24 -5.74 10.75
CA MET A 57 3.83 -5.89 11.04
C MET A 57 3.59 -5.80 12.55
N PRO A 58 2.62 -5.00 13.01
CA PRO A 58 2.27 -4.94 14.43
C PRO A 58 1.88 -6.33 14.94
N LEU A 59 2.21 -6.67 16.20
CA LEU A 59 1.84 -7.95 16.79
C LEU A 59 0.31 -8.14 16.72
N GLY A 60 -0.14 -9.18 16.01
CA GLY A 60 -1.56 -9.44 15.75
C GLY A 60 -2.19 -8.57 14.67
N GLY A 61 -1.46 -7.59 14.13
CA GLY A 61 -1.79 -6.87 12.91
C GLY A 61 -1.44 -7.73 11.70
N ASN A 62 -2.39 -7.83 10.78
CA ASN A 62 -2.25 -8.66 9.60
C ASN A 62 -2.59 -7.92 8.31
N ARG A 63 -2.78 -6.60 8.36
CA ARG A 63 -3.14 -5.81 7.18
C ARG A 63 -1.95 -5.00 6.69
N LEU A 64 -1.57 -5.23 5.45
CA LEU A 64 -0.58 -4.44 4.73
C LEU A 64 -1.32 -3.67 3.63
N LEU A 65 -1.02 -2.39 3.53
CA LEU A 65 -1.50 -1.55 2.44
C LEU A 65 -0.48 -1.60 1.32
N ILE A 66 -0.92 -2.03 0.14
CA ILE A 66 -0.12 -2.06 -1.07
C ILE A 66 -0.74 -1.06 -2.03
N PHE A 67 0.03 -0.09 -2.51
CA PHE A 67 -0.50 0.95 -3.37
C PHE A 67 0.52 1.45 -4.38
N TRP A 68 -0.01 1.96 -5.49
CA TRP A 68 0.72 2.41 -6.66
C TRP A 68 0.09 3.69 -7.22
N GLU A 69 0.81 4.34 -8.11
CA GLU A 69 0.33 5.50 -8.84
C GLU A 69 -0.85 5.13 -9.73
N ARG A 70 -1.93 5.92 -9.65
CA ARG A 70 -3.11 5.73 -10.48
C ARG A 70 -2.80 6.10 -11.93
N ILE A 71 -3.10 5.20 -12.85
CA ILE A 71 -3.06 5.47 -14.29
C ILE A 71 -4.41 6.04 -14.75
N GLU A 72 -4.37 7.14 -15.51
CA GLU A 72 -5.54 7.74 -16.11
C GLU A 72 -6.18 6.81 -17.15
N GLY A 73 -7.48 6.58 -17.06
CA GLY A 73 -8.21 5.67 -17.95
C GLY A 73 -8.16 4.19 -17.56
N ALA A 74 -7.34 3.82 -16.57
CA ALA A 74 -7.39 2.49 -15.97
C ALA A 74 -8.72 2.27 -15.23
N THR A 75 -9.32 1.12 -15.45
CA THR A 75 -10.50 0.63 -14.72
C THR A 75 -10.21 -0.61 -13.89
N ILE A 76 -9.15 -1.33 -14.24
CA ILE A 76 -8.76 -2.59 -13.59
C ILE A 76 -7.23 -2.58 -13.41
N TYR A 77 -6.77 -3.16 -12.31
CA TYR A 77 -5.38 -3.48 -12.04
C TYR A 77 -5.25 -4.95 -11.71
N GLU A 78 -4.18 -5.56 -12.22
CA GLU A 78 -3.71 -6.86 -11.76
C GLU A 78 -2.46 -6.67 -10.92
N VAL A 79 -2.46 -7.27 -9.74
CA VAL A 79 -1.32 -7.30 -8.82
C VAL A 79 -0.85 -8.73 -8.71
N ASN A 80 0.37 -8.99 -9.18
CA ASN A 80 1.01 -10.29 -9.08
C ASN A 80 2.00 -10.29 -7.91
N PHE A 81 1.99 -11.37 -7.14
CA PHE A 81 2.87 -11.61 -6.01
C PHE A 81 3.57 -12.95 -6.19
N VAL A 82 4.83 -13.00 -5.80
CA VAL A 82 5.62 -14.21 -5.68
C VAL A 82 6.24 -14.23 -4.28
N GLY A 83 5.66 -15.03 -3.39
CA GLY A 83 6.17 -15.27 -2.05
C GLY A 83 7.12 -16.47 -2.02
N GLU A 84 8.22 -16.36 -1.26
CA GLU A 84 9.16 -17.46 -1.07
C GLU A 84 8.48 -18.69 -0.45
N LYS A 85 7.51 -18.49 0.47
CA LYS A 85 6.73 -19.58 1.08
C LYS A 85 5.36 -19.79 0.45
N PHE A 86 4.71 -18.71 0.03
CA PHE A 86 3.32 -18.76 -0.47
C PHE A 86 3.20 -19.03 -1.98
N GLY A 87 4.32 -19.00 -2.73
CA GLY A 87 4.31 -19.20 -4.18
C GLY A 87 3.78 -17.98 -4.93
N GLU A 88 3.35 -18.20 -6.17
CA GLU A 88 2.86 -17.13 -7.05
C GLU A 88 1.33 -17.04 -7.08
N TRP A 89 0.78 -15.83 -7.00
CA TRP A 89 -0.64 -15.56 -7.21
C TRP A 89 -0.88 -14.16 -7.79
N THR A 90 -2.06 -13.96 -8.36
CA THR A 90 -2.48 -12.66 -8.92
C THR A 90 -3.85 -12.28 -8.38
N VAL A 91 -4.02 -10.99 -8.08
CA VAL A 91 -5.28 -10.39 -7.61
C VAL A 91 -5.71 -9.31 -8.60
N GLU A 92 -6.96 -9.32 -9.00
CA GLU A 92 -7.57 -8.26 -9.82
C GLU A 92 -8.36 -7.31 -8.92
N ILE A 93 -8.16 -6.00 -9.07
CA ILE A 93 -8.89 -4.97 -8.34
C ILE A 93 -9.21 -3.74 -9.21
N ASP A 94 -10.22 -2.96 -8.83
CA ASP A 94 -10.69 -1.76 -9.54
C ASP A 94 -10.20 -0.43 -8.91
N THR A 95 -9.28 -0.51 -7.94
CA THR A 95 -8.66 0.64 -7.29
C THR A 95 -7.14 0.58 -7.39
N ASN A 96 -6.45 1.66 -7.02
CA ASN A 96 -4.98 1.70 -6.97
C ASN A 96 -4.42 1.36 -5.57
N LEU A 97 -5.21 0.67 -4.75
CA LEU A 97 -4.88 0.31 -3.38
C LEU A 97 -5.44 -1.08 -3.05
N LEU A 98 -4.57 -1.96 -2.59
CA LEU A 98 -4.90 -3.28 -2.07
C LEU A 98 -4.67 -3.30 -0.56
N ASN A 99 -5.75 -3.49 0.19
CA ASN A 99 -5.69 -3.75 1.64
C ASN A 99 -5.87 -5.25 1.87
N GLN A 100 -4.76 -5.98 1.92
CA GLN A 100 -4.78 -7.43 2.02
C GLN A 100 -4.43 -7.88 3.44
N ASN A 101 -5.07 -8.98 3.85
CA ASN A 101 -4.74 -9.69 5.07
C ASN A 101 -3.60 -10.70 4.78
N TRP A 102 -2.43 -10.47 5.37
CA TRP A 102 -1.22 -11.29 5.31
C TRP A 102 -1.10 -12.23 6.52
N TYR A 103 -2.23 -12.56 7.16
CA TYR A 103 -2.27 -13.47 8.29
C TYR A 103 -1.82 -14.88 7.89
N ASP A 104 -0.72 -15.33 8.48
CA ASP A 104 -0.40 -16.75 8.56
C ASP A 104 -0.93 -17.34 9.89
N PRO A 105 -1.92 -18.25 9.88
CA PRO A 105 -2.39 -18.93 11.09
C PRO A 105 -1.32 -19.75 11.81
N TYR A 106 -0.18 -20.04 11.16
CA TYR A 106 0.93 -20.78 11.75
C TYR A 106 2.07 -19.89 12.26
N GLY A 107 1.89 -18.57 12.27
CA GLY A 107 2.83 -17.63 12.87
C GLY A 107 4.13 -17.42 12.08
N LYS A 108 4.15 -17.72 10.77
CA LYS A 108 5.25 -17.32 9.88
C LYS A 108 4.90 -16.01 9.18
N TYR A 109 4.71 -14.95 9.96
CA TYR A 109 4.60 -13.58 9.43
C TYR A 109 5.85 -13.16 8.63
N ASN A 110 6.93 -13.92 8.73
CA ASN A 110 8.20 -13.66 8.07
C ASN A 110 8.27 -14.34 6.72
N ASP A 111 7.90 -13.66 5.64
CA ASP A 111 8.10 -14.13 4.26
C ASP A 111 8.62 -13.00 3.37
N LYS A 112 9.24 -13.38 2.24
CA LYS A 112 9.78 -12.46 1.24
C LYS A 112 8.91 -12.51 0.00
N TYR A 113 8.50 -11.34 -0.46
CA TYR A 113 7.62 -11.19 -1.60
C TYR A 113 8.29 -10.35 -2.68
N VAL A 114 8.12 -10.79 -3.92
CA VAL A 114 8.29 -9.95 -5.11
C VAL A 114 6.91 -9.62 -5.65
N TRP A 115 6.65 -8.37 -5.99
CA TRP A 115 5.36 -7.95 -6.52
C TRP A 115 5.50 -6.97 -7.67
N LYS A 116 4.49 -6.97 -8.53
CA LYS A 116 4.39 -6.11 -9.72
C LYS A 116 2.93 -5.86 -10.05
N VAL A 117 2.66 -4.72 -10.70
CA VAL A 117 1.30 -4.29 -11.06
C VAL A 117 1.23 -3.98 -12.54
N ARG A 118 0.12 -4.31 -13.18
CA ARG A 118 -0.25 -3.79 -14.51
C ARG A 118 -1.68 -3.30 -14.51
N ALA A 119 -2.03 -2.43 -15.45
CA ALA A 119 -3.35 -1.83 -15.54
C ALA A 119 -4.04 -2.19 -16.86
N TYR A 120 -5.37 -2.14 -16.84
CA TYR A 120 -6.20 -2.21 -18.03
C TYR A 120 -7.26 -1.11 -18.00
N GLY A 121 -7.59 -0.63 -19.20
CA GLY A 121 -8.63 0.34 -19.46
C GLY A 121 -9.39 -0.04 -20.71
N PRO A 122 -10.71 0.19 -20.77
CA PRO A 122 -11.58 -0.29 -21.86
C PRO A 122 -11.32 0.39 -23.21
N LYS A 123 -10.48 1.43 -23.23
CA LYS A 123 -10.06 2.14 -24.45
C LYS A 123 -8.70 1.66 -24.96
N TRP A 124 -8.08 0.69 -24.30
CA TRP A 124 -6.76 0.19 -24.66
C TRP A 124 -6.86 -1.13 -25.40
N ASP A 125 -5.93 -1.37 -26.32
CA ASP A 125 -5.84 -2.62 -27.08
C ASP A 125 -5.35 -3.79 -26.23
N TYR A 126 -4.61 -3.50 -25.15
CA TYR A 126 -4.10 -4.47 -24.21
C TYR A 126 -3.91 -3.88 -22.80
N TYR A 127 -3.42 -4.72 -21.87
CA TYR A 127 -2.90 -4.28 -20.58
C TYR A 127 -1.62 -3.45 -20.79
N THR A 128 -1.30 -2.56 -19.84
CA THR A 128 0.06 -2.04 -19.73
C THR A 128 1.06 -3.18 -19.57
N ASP A 129 2.33 -2.91 -19.82
CA ASP A 129 3.40 -3.76 -19.31
C ASP A 129 3.28 -3.88 -17.78
N TRP A 130 3.94 -4.89 -17.21
CA TRP A 130 4.13 -4.96 -15.77
C TRP A 130 5.05 -3.82 -15.31
N SER A 131 4.78 -3.28 -14.12
CA SER A 131 5.73 -2.43 -13.43
C SER A 131 7.06 -3.15 -13.22
N GLU A 132 8.11 -2.37 -12.97
CA GLU A 132 9.34 -2.92 -12.40
C GLU A 132 9.00 -3.70 -11.11
N PRO A 133 9.54 -4.93 -10.94
CA PRO A 133 9.26 -5.72 -9.76
C PRO A 133 9.86 -5.05 -8.53
N ARG A 134 9.12 -5.07 -7.42
CA ARG A 134 9.63 -4.67 -6.09
C ARG A 134 9.65 -5.84 -5.14
N HIS A 135 10.58 -5.79 -4.20
CA HIS A 135 10.68 -6.75 -3.11
C HIS A 135 10.23 -6.13 -1.79
N PHE A 136 9.59 -6.92 -0.95
CA PHE A 136 9.45 -6.59 0.46
C PHE A 136 9.51 -7.86 1.32
N GLU A 137 10.07 -7.73 2.51
CA GLU A 137 10.04 -8.76 3.54
C GLU A 137 9.07 -8.36 4.63
N VAL A 138 8.09 -9.20 4.94
CA VAL A 138 7.24 -9.01 6.10
C VAL A 138 8.03 -9.48 7.33
N ARG A 139 8.07 -8.69 8.40
CA ARG A 139 8.76 -9.01 9.66
C ARG A 139 7.86 -8.79 10.87
N ASP A 140 8.09 -9.55 11.93
CA ASP A 140 7.51 -9.23 13.24
C ASP A 140 7.97 -7.84 13.70
N THR A 141 7.05 -7.02 14.22
CA THR A 141 7.45 -5.77 14.88
C THR A 141 8.24 -6.05 16.15
N PHE A 142 9.15 -5.15 16.50
CA PHE A 142 9.85 -5.21 17.77
C PHE A 142 8.87 -4.98 18.94
N PRO A 143 9.11 -5.60 20.12
CA PRO A 143 8.33 -5.29 21.31
C PRO A 143 8.48 -3.81 21.69
N ALA A 144 7.51 -3.28 22.43
CA ALA A 144 7.63 -1.94 23.00
C ALA A 144 8.88 -1.83 23.90
N PRO A 145 9.57 -0.66 23.92
CA PRO A 145 10.72 -0.49 24.79
C PRO A 145 10.35 -0.70 26.26
N ARG A 146 11.17 -1.44 26.99
CA ARG A 146 10.99 -1.66 28.42
C ARG A 146 11.53 -0.47 29.21
N LEU A 147 10.70 0.15 30.03
CA LEU A 147 11.12 1.27 30.89
C LEU A 147 12.01 0.76 32.03
N LEU A 148 13.11 1.47 32.30
CA LEU A 148 14.15 1.09 33.27
C LEU A 148 14.20 2.03 34.47
N TYR A 149 14.17 3.35 34.24
CA TYR A 149 14.25 4.35 35.32
C TYR A 149 13.48 5.63 34.96
N PRO A 150 12.82 6.31 35.92
CA PRO A 150 12.59 5.84 37.30
C PRO A 150 11.71 4.59 37.31
N PRO A 151 11.90 3.65 38.25
CA PRO A 151 11.01 2.49 38.36
C PRO A 151 9.57 2.93 38.60
N ASN A 152 8.61 2.16 38.09
CA ASN A 152 7.20 2.47 38.27
C ASN A 152 6.83 2.61 39.75
N ASP A 153 6.00 3.60 40.06
CA ASP A 153 5.50 3.92 41.40
C ASP A 153 6.57 4.40 42.41
N THR A 154 7.70 4.90 41.92
CA THR A 154 8.77 5.44 42.79
C THR A 154 8.47 6.86 43.27
N VAL A 155 8.86 7.19 44.50
CA VAL A 155 8.86 8.57 45.03
C VAL A 155 10.28 9.13 44.99
N LEU A 156 10.44 10.31 44.38
CA LEU A 156 11.68 11.05 44.27
C LEU A 156 11.61 12.32 45.12
N TYR A 157 12.68 12.58 45.86
CA TYR A 157 12.79 13.72 46.76
C TYR A 157 13.81 14.71 46.22
N PHE A 158 13.46 15.99 46.21
CA PHE A 158 14.33 17.09 45.79
C PHE A 158 14.40 18.13 46.89
N ASP A 159 15.61 18.57 47.25
CA ASP A 159 15.81 19.65 48.23
C ASP A 159 15.46 21.03 47.65
N SER A 160 15.50 21.16 46.32
CA SER A 160 15.08 22.34 45.58
C SER A 160 14.52 21.96 44.22
N LEU A 161 13.57 22.77 43.72
CA LEU A 161 13.07 22.69 42.34
C LEU A 161 13.47 23.98 41.61
N PRO A 162 13.82 23.92 40.31
CA PRO A 162 13.74 22.75 39.43
C PRO A 162 14.79 21.67 39.73
N GLY A 163 14.43 20.42 39.49
CA GLY A 163 15.30 19.25 39.62
C GLY A 163 15.46 18.51 38.30
N ILE A 164 16.57 17.80 38.09
CA ILE A 164 16.80 17.02 36.87
C ILE A 164 16.60 15.54 37.15
N ILE A 165 15.79 14.88 36.33
CA ILE A 165 15.66 13.42 36.31
C ILE A 165 16.08 12.89 34.95
N THR A 166 16.74 11.72 34.90
CA THR A 166 16.99 11.03 33.63
C THR A 166 15.98 9.91 33.47
N LEU A 167 15.18 9.92 32.42
CA LEU A 167 14.32 8.81 32.03
C LEU A 167 15.15 7.83 31.21
N MET A 168 15.04 6.52 31.46
CA MET A 168 15.84 5.50 30.77
C MET A 168 14.99 4.30 30.36
N TRP A 169 15.20 3.79 29.16
CA TRP A 169 14.52 2.62 28.62
C TRP A 169 15.48 1.67 27.89
N GLN A 170 15.02 0.44 27.65
CA GLN A 170 15.74 -0.56 26.90
C GLN A 170 15.82 -0.16 25.42
N GLU A 171 17.00 -0.30 24.82
CA GLU A 171 17.22 -0.08 23.40
C GLU A 171 16.48 -1.14 22.57
N ILE A 172 15.84 -0.70 21.49
CA ILE A 172 15.22 -1.55 20.48
C ILE A 172 16.14 -1.65 19.27
N PRO A 173 16.48 -2.88 18.81
CA PRO A 173 17.30 -3.06 17.62
C PRO A 173 16.71 -2.33 16.41
N GLU A 174 17.58 -1.77 15.57
CA GLU A 174 17.22 -1.02 14.36
C GLU A 174 16.41 0.27 14.59
N ALA A 175 16.02 0.62 15.81
CA ALA A 175 15.39 1.90 16.09
C ALA A 175 16.35 3.06 15.73
N ARG A 176 15.84 4.09 15.07
CA ARG A 176 16.61 5.32 14.77
C ARG A 176 16.36 6.41 15.78
N PHE A 177 15.16 6.44 16.35
CA PHE A 177 14.77 7.37 17.39
C PHE A 177 13.60 6.77 18.20
N TYR A 178 13.24 7.45 19.27
CA TYR A 178 12.17 7.10 20.17
C TYR A 178 11.24 8.29 20.33
N CYS A 179 9.93 8.07 20.24
CA CYS A 179 8.96 9.08 20.63
C CYS A 179 8.72 8.93 22.13
N LEU A 180 9.12 9.95 22.91
CA LEU A 180 8.94 10.03 24.36
C LEU A 180 7.75 10.93 24.67
N ARG A 181 6.84 10.45 25.50
CA ARG A 181 5.69 11.20 26.02
C ARG A 181 5.79 11.30 27.53
N VAL A 182 5.66 12.51 28.07
CA VAL A 182 5.61 12.77 29.52
C VAL A 182 4.34 13.56 29.84
N LEU A 183 3.69 13.18 30.94
CA LEU A 183 2.51 13.83 31.49
C LEU A 183 2.77 14.26 32.93
N TYR A 184 2.18 15.37 33.35
CA TYR A 184 2.15 15.88 34.71
C TYR A 184 0.70 15.96 35.20
N ASP A 185 0.37 15.27 36.28
CA ASP A 185 -0.98 15.15 36.84
C ASP A 185 -2.04 14.83 35.77
N SER A 186 -1.69 13.89 34.87
CA SER A 186 -2.50 13.45 33.71
C SER A 186 -2.64 14.45 32.56
N MET A 187 -2.01 15.63 32.64
CA MET A 187 -1.92 16.58 31.53
C MET A 187 -0.64 16.36 30.73
N PRO A 188 -0.67 16.37 29.38
CA PRO A 188 0.55 16.29 28.58
C PRO A 188 1.52 17.42 28.95
N LEU A 189 2.74 17.04 29.33
CA LEU A 189 3.82 17.99 29.56
C LEU A 189 4.57 18.23 28.24
N PHE A 190 5.01 17.16 27.58
CA PHE A 190 5.58 17.20 26.24
C PHE A 190 5.54 15.83 25.55
N GLU A 191 5.71 15.84 24.23
CA GLU A 191 5.96 14.68 23.40
C GLU A 191 6.97 15.07 22.31
N HIS A 192 8.09 14.35 22.22
CA HIS A 192 9.12 14.61 21.20
C HIS A 192 9.98 13.38 20.90
N ASN A 193 10.78 13.48 19.82
CA ASN A 193 11.69 12.41 19.39
C ASN A 193 13.07 12.54 20.02
N VAL A 194 13.60 11.41 20.51
CA VAL A 194 14.91 11.28 21.16
C VAL A 194 15.74 10.24 20.42
N ASN A 195 17.00 10.51 20.13
CA ASN A 195 17.86 9.60 19.35
C ASN A 195 18.65 8.60 20.22
N GLN A 196 18.46 8.65 21.54
CA GLN A 196 19.11 7.81 22.54
C GLN A 196 18.05 7.05 23.34
N ASN A 197 18.48 6.10 24.16
CA ASN A 197 17.61 5.32 25.03
C ASN A 197 17.41 5.94 26.43
N TYR A 198 17.67 7.25 26.53
CA TYR A 198 17.48 8.04 27.73
C TYR A 198 17.20 9.50 27.36
N GLU A 199 16.59 10.25 28.28
CA GLU A 199 16.37 11.68 28.17
C GLU A 199 16.43 12.34 29.56
N SER A 200 17.12 13.46 29.69
CA SER A 200 17.12 14.25 30.93
C SER A 200 16.03 15.30 30.90
N VAL A 201 15.16 15.29 31.91
CA VAL A 201 13.98 16.14 32.01
C VAL A 201 14.10 17.03 33.24
N GLU A 202 13.82 18.32 33.06
CA GLU A 202 13.68 19.29 34.15
C GLU A 202 12.28 19.16 34.79
N ILE A 203 12.25 19.14 36.12
CA ILE A 203 11.07 18.91 36.94
C ILE A 203 10.88 20.13 37.84
N ASP A 204 9.83 20.90 37.56
CA ASP A 204 9.64 22.22 38.18
C ASP A 204 8.64 22.20 39.34
N SER A 205 7.86 21.13 39.46
CA SER A 205 6.71 21.03 40.37
C SER A 205 6.64 19.68 41.07
N THR A 206 6.11 19.68 42.29
CA THR A 206 5.74 18.46 43.01
C THR A 206 4.43 17.92 42.47
N GLY A 207 4.33 16.61 42.26
CA GLY A 207 3.12 15.98 41.74
C GLY A 207 3.39 14.60 41.18
N THR A 208 2.45 14.11 40.37
CA THR A 208 2.58 12.81 39.71
C THR A 208 3.02 13.00 38.27
N TYR A 209 4.14 12.41 37.91
CA TYR A 209 4.59 12.34 36.52
C TYR A 209 4.32 10.94 35.99
N SER A 210 3.88 10.85 34.74
CA SER A 210 3.78 9.58 34.02
C SER A 210 4.41 9.69 32.65
N TRP A 211 4.97 8.59 32.16
CA TRP A 211 5.71 8.60 30.92
C TRP A 211 5.68 7.27 30.19
N GLN A 212 5.85 7.36 28.88
CA GLN A 212 5.86 6.24 27.95
C GLN A 212 6.82 6.52 26.82
N VAL A 213 7.31 5.46 26.19
CA VAL A 213 8.18 5.57 25.01
C VAL A 213 7.82 4.50 23.97
N ARG A 214 7.99 4.82 22.70
CA ARG A 214 7.98 3.83 21.61
C ARG A 214 9.17 4.05 20.69
N ALA A 215 9.66 2.99 20.06
CA ALA A 215 10.73 3.06 19.08
C ALA A 215 10.18 3.30 17.68
N GLU A 216 10.93 4.05 16.88
CA GLU A 216 10.60 4.36 15.49
C GLU A 216 11.84 4.27 14.60
N ASN A 217 11.64 3.96 13.32
CA ASN A 217 12.63 4.03 12.27
C ASN A 217 11.93 4.51 11.00
N PRO A 218 12.49 5.47 10.22
CA PRO A 218 11.88 5.95 8.97
C PRO A 218 11.62 4.86 7.92
N HIS A 219 12.26 3.69 8.04
CA HIS A 219 12.05 2.55 7.16
C HIS A 219 10.98 1.58 7.67
N TRP A 220 10.44 1.78 8.87
CA TRP A 220 9.34 0.97 9.38
C TRP A 220 8.01 1.58 8.95
N GLU A 221 7.13 0.75 8.40
CA GLU A 221 5.74 1.15 8.11
C GLU A 221 4.99 1.56 9.39
N PHE A 222 5.28 0.89 10.50
CA PHE A 222 4.67 1.16 11.80
C PHE A 222 5.74 1.25 12.91
N PRO A 223 5.60 2.19 13.86
CA PRO A 223 6.44 2.20 15.05
C PRO A 223 6.12 1.00 15.96
N THR A 224 6.95 0.76 16.97
CA THR A 224 6.58 -0.20 18.01
C THR A 224 5.32 0.29 18.75
N TYR A 225 4.68 -0.61 19.49
CA TYR A 225 3.73 -0.17 20.51
C TYR A 225 4.39 0.75 21.53
N TRP A 226 3.57 1.58 22.17
CA TRP A 226 3.97 2.31 23.37
C TRP A 226 4.31 1.34 24.49
N SER A 227 5.34 1.68 25.28
CA SER A 227 5.63 1.02 26.54
C SER A 227 4.43 1.08 27.48
N PHE A 228 4.44 0.21 28.51
CA PHE A 228 3.58 0.44 29.67
C PHE A 228 3.84 1.84 30.25
N ILE A 229 2.79 2.44 30.81
CA ILE A 229 2.91 3.71 31.53
C ILE A 229 3.69 3.45 32.81
N PHE A 230 4.83 4.10 32.97
CA PHE A 230 5.45 4.25 34.28
C PHE A 230 5.04 5.58 34.89
N ARG A 231 4.86 5.59 36.20
CA ARG A 231 4.62 6.81 36.98
C ARG A 231 5.64 6.95 38.10
N PHE A 232 5.93 8.17 38.46
CA PHE A 232 6.76 8.51 39.62
C PHE A 232 6.22 9.78 40.28
N TYR A 233 6.50 9.93 41.56
CA TYR A 233 6.01 11.02 42.40
C TYR A 233 7.16 11.93 42.79
N VAL A 234 6.96 13.23 42.68
CA VAL A 234 7.98 14.23 43.03
C VAL A 234 7.55 14.98 44.28
N ILE A 235 8.41 14.97 45.29
CA ILE A 235 8.20 15.68 46.55
C ILE A 235 9.39 16.61 46.79
N LYS A 236 9.10 17.90 47.03
CA LYS A 236 10.08 18.86 47.50
C LYS A 236 10.21 18.73 49.02
N ARG A 237 11.43 18.55 49.52
CA ARG A 237 11.74 18.51 50.95
C ARG A 237 12.16 19.88 51.47
#